data_AF-A0AAT9R384-F1
#
_entry.id   AF-A0AAT9R384-F1
#
_cell.length_a   1.000
_cell.length_b   1.000
_cell.length_c   1.000
_cell.angle_alpha   90.00
_cell.angle_beta   90.00
_cell.angle_gamma   90.00
#
_symmetry.space_group_name_H-M   'P 1'
#
loop_
_entity.id
_entity.type
_entity.pdbx_description
1 polymer ?
#
loop_
_entity_poly.entity_id
_entity_poly.type
_entity_poly.pdbx_seq_one_letter_code
_entity_poly.pdbx_strand_id
1 'polypeptide(L)'
;MTHRVFGDLSRTPDVIRAQRHYWRLRQRYGPTHIDACYVATGKLWSGLAHRHYRLTHRPELLHDLVRVKAPTVEPDKTALWLEAAGYPEHVTLISLFASGHWRRSILSDDLLVVTRAIAEFHRHFPLQAPLRGTSRTWLSTTIEATARQIEALLNP
;
A
#
# COMPACT_ATOMS: atom_id res chain seq x y z
N MET A 1 -2.23 -39.29 9.89
CA MET A 1 -3.27 -38.24 9.92
C MET A 1 -2.65 -36.96 10.46
N THR A 2 -2.28 -36.05 9.58
CA THR A 2 -1.58 -34.81 9.93
C THR A 2 -2.61 -33.74 10.27
N HIS A 3 -2.64 -33.28 11.52
CA HIS A 3 -3.44 -32.14 11.97
C HIS A 3 -3.05 -30.90 11.16
N ARG A 4 -3.94 -30.41 10.30
CA ARG A 4 -3.86 -29.07 9.72
C ARG A 4 -4.28 -28.08 10.80
N VAL A 5 -3.31 -27.46 11.47
CA VAL A 5 -3.57 -26.27 12.26
C VAL A 5 -3.64 -25.11 11.28
N PHE A 6 -4.84 -24.81 10.78
CA PHE A 6 -5.09 -23.50 10.19
C PHE A 6 -5.02 -22.49 11.33
N GLY A 7 -4.02 -21.60 11.30
CA GLY A 7 -4.02 -20.44 12.20
C GLY A 7 -5.35 -19.71 12.06
N ASP A 8 -5.91 -19.28 13.18
CA ASP A 8 -7.20 -18.61 13.23
C ASP A 8 -7.09 -17.20 12.63
N LEU A 9 -7.21 -17.12 11.29
CA LEU A 9 -7.25 -15.86 10.54
C LEU A 9 -8.44 -14.97 10.94
N SER A 10 -9.42 -15.47 11.72
CA SER A 10 -10.53 -14.67 12.26
C SER A 10 -10.05 -13.59 13.23
N ARG A 11 -8.84 -13.73 13.80
CA ARG A 11 -8.21 -12.73 14.66
C ARG A 11 -7.65 -11.52 13.90
N THR A 12 -7.64 -11.56 12.56
CA THR A 12 -7.01 -10.51 11.73
C THR A 12 -7.82 -10.19 10.47
N PRO A 13 -9.10 -9.81 10.59
CA PRO A 13 -9.99 -9.63 9.45
C PRO A 13 -9.47 -8.61 8.42
N ASP A 14 -8.70 -7.61 8.85
CA ASP A 14 -8.15 -6.60 7.96
C ASP A 14 -7.04 -7.12 7.04
N VAL A 15 -6.27 -8.13 7.47
CA VAL A 15 -5.29 -8.82 6.61
C VAL A 15 -6.01 -9.58 5.50
N ILE A 16 -7.04 -10.34 5.84
CA ILE A 16 -7.82 -11.09 4.85
C ILE A 16 -8.48 -10.13 3.85
N ARG A 17 -9.03 -9.01 4.35
CA ARG A 17 -9.61 -7.97 3.49
C ARG A 17 -8.56 -7.36 2.56
N ALA A 18 -7.36 -7.08 3.06
CA ALA A 18 -6.25 -6.57 2.26
C ALA A 18 -5.79 -7.58 1.19
N GLN A 19 -5.65 -8.86 1.53
CA GLN A 19 -5.34 -9.94 0.58
C GLN A 19 -6.37 -10.02 -0.54
N ARG A 20 -7.65 -10.05 -0.18
CA ARG A 20 -8.76 -10.09 -1.15
C ARG A 20 -8.80 -8.83 -2.01
N HIS A 21 -8.51 -7.66 -1.42
CA HIS A 21 -8.45 -6.41 -2.17
C HIS A 21 -7.31 -6.43 -3.18
N TYR A 22 -6.09 -6.81 -2.75
CA TYR A 22 -4.93 -6.91 -3.61
C TYR A 22 -5.16 -7.92 -4.76
N TRP A 23 -5.77 -9.07 -4.47
CA TRP A 23 -6.17 -10.04 -5.49
C TRP A 23 -7.11 -9.42 -6.53
N ARG A 24 -8.16 -8.71 -6.09
CA ARG A 24 -9.09 -8.02 -7.00
C ARG A 24 -8.40 -6.96 -7.86
N LEU A 25 -7.43 -6.24 -7.29
CA LEU A 25 -6.64 -5.27 -8.05
C LEU A 25 -5.82 -5.95 -9.14
N ARG A 26 -5.15 -7.07 -8.85
CA ARG A 26 -4.39 -7.84 -9.86
C ARG A 26 -5.28 -8.38 -10.97
N GLN A 27 -6.49 -8.85 -10.63
CA GLN A 27 -7.46 -9.30 -11.63
C GLN A 27 -7.94 -8.16 -12.53
N ARG A 28 -8.11 -6.95 -11.97
CA ARG A 28 -8.62 -5.79 -12.71
C ARG A 28 -7.57 -5.12 -13.59
N TYR A 29 -6.36 -4.94 -13.08
CA TYR A 29 -5.31 -4.12 -13.71
C TYR A 29 -4.18 -4.97 -14.32
N GLY A 30 -4.16 -6.27 -14.03
CA GLY A 30 -3.07 -7.16 -14.41
C GLY A 30 -1.92 -7.17 -13.39
N PRO A 31 -1.13 -8.26 -13.34
CA PRO A 31 -0.04 -8.42 -12.39
C PRO A 31 1.05 -7.36 -12.58
N THR A 32 1.50 -7.11 -13.81
CA THR A 32 2.57 -6.16 -14.13
C THR A 32 2.26 -4.75 -13.61
N HIS A 33 1.03 -4.28 -13.75
CA HIS A 33 0.63 -2.96 -13.26
C HIS A 33 0.69 -2.90 -11.73
N ILE A 34 0.10 -3.88 -11.05
CA ILE A 34 0.07 -3.89 -9.60
C ILE A 34 1.46 -4.09 -9.00
N ASP A 35 2.33 -4.87 -9.63
CA ASP A 35 3.71 -5.06 -9.20
C ASP A 35 4.52 -3.76 -9.38
N ALA A 36 4.32 -3.02 -10.48
CA ALA A 36 4.91 -1.69 -10.67
C ALA A 36 4.44 -0.70 -9.59
N CYS A 37 3.15 -0.70 -9.24
CA CYS A 37 2.61 0.10 -8.15
C CYS A 37 3.22 -0.30 -6.79
N TYR A 38 3.39 -1.59 -6.51
CA TYR A 38 4.02 -2.06 -5.28
C TYR A 38 5.45 -1.51 -5.14
N VAL A 39 6.27 -1.67 -6.18
CA VAL A 39 7.66 -1.22 -6.20
C VAL A 39 7.76 0.30 -6.06
N ALA A 40 7.01 1.06 -6.86
CA ALA A 40 7.09 2.52 -6.86
C ALA A 40 6.57 3.16 -5.55
N THR A 41 5.60 2.53 -4.89
CA THR A 41 5.03 3.05 -3.64
C THR A 41 5.87 2.74 -2.40
N GLY A 42 6.88 1.86 -2.48
CA GLY A 42 7.67 1.44 -1.32
C GLY A 42 8.34 2.59 -0.55
N LYS A 43 8.95 3.56 -1.26
CA LYS A 43 9.57 4.73 -0.61
C LYS A 43 8.54 5.64 0.06
N LEU A 44 7.40 5.84 -0.58
CA LEU A 44 6.29 6.62 -0.03
C LEU A 44 5.75 5.95 1.23
N TRP A 45 5.46 4.66 1.16
CA TRP A 45 5.01 3.84 2.29
C TRP A 45 5.94 3.97 3.50
N SER A 46 7.24 3.70 3.31
CA SER A 46 8.24 3.85 4.36
C SER A 46 8.25 5.26 4.94
N GLY A 47 8.12 6.29 4.09
CA GLY A 47 8.12 7.67 4.57
C GLY A 47 6.86 8.08 5.34
N LEU A 48 5.69 7.49 5.06
CA LEU A 48 4.45 7.73 5.82
C LEU A 48 4.59 7.21 7.26
N ALA A 49 5.19 6.03 7.43
CA ALA A 49 5.42 5.43 8.75
C ALA A 49 6.24 6.31 9.70
N HIS A 50 7.07 7.20 9.15
CA HIS A 50 7.91 8.12 9.91
C HIS A 50 7.29 9.51 10.12
N ARG A 51 6.06 9.80 9.64
CA ARG A 51 5.54 11.19 9.51
C ARG A 51 4.14 11.43 10.06
N HIS A 52 3.88 11.05 11.31
CA HIS A 52 2.61 11.30 12.01
C HIS A 52 1.36 10.76 11.30
N TYR A 53 1.50 9.84 10.34
CA TYR A 53 0.36 9.14 9.79
C TYR A 53 -0.09 8.05 10.74
N ARG A 54 -1.40 7.92 10.93
CA ARG A 54 -1.96 6.81 11.70
C ARG A 54 -1.91 5.55 10.83
N LEU A 55 -0.79 4.86 10.91
CA LEU A 55 -0.66 3.51 10.37
C LEU A 55 -0.91 2.51 11.50
N THR A 56 -1.52 1.37 11.20
CA THR A 56 -1.67 0.30 12.17
C THR A 56 -0.28 -0.15 12.65
N HIS A 57 0.03 0.08 13.94
CA HIS A 57 1.30 -0.37 14.54
C HIS A 57 1.33 -1.90 14.59
N ARG A 58 2.36 -2.50 13.96
CA ARG A 58 2.42 -3.94 13.63
C ARG A 58 3.60 -4.78 14.17
N PRO A 59 4.39 -4.42 15.18
CA PRO A 59 5.20 -5.46 15.86
C PRO A 59 4.33 -6.64 16.34
N GLU A 60 3.10 -6.36 16.77
CA GLU A 60 2.15 -7.35 17.31
C GLU A 60 1.48 -8.22 16.22
N LEU A 61 1.12 -7.62 15.08
CA LEU A 61 0.46 -8.32 13.97
C LEU A 61 1.42 -9.22 13.17
N LEU A 62 2.69 -8.83 13.05
CA LEU A 62 3.73 -9.69 12.50
C LEU A 62 4.09 -10.82 13.47
N HIS A 63 4.11 -10.57 14.79
CA HIS A 63 4.33 -11.64 15.78
C HIS A 63 3.28 -12.75 15.66
N ASP A 64 2.00 -12.40 15.45
CA ASP A 64 0.93 -13.38 15.26
C ASP A 64 0.97 -14.09 13.90
N LEU A 65 1.38 -13.41 12.83
CA LEU A 65 1.58 -14.04 11.50
C LEU A 65 2.82 -14.96 11.48
N VAL A 66 3.90 -14.60 12.18
CA VAL A 66 5.15 -15.39 12.29
C VAL A 66 4.96 -16.63 13.18
N ARG A 67 4.06 -16.59 14.16
CA ARG A 67 3.76 -17.75 15.03
C ARG A 67 2.96 -18.84 14.32
N VAL A 68 2.26 -18.50 13.24
CA VAL A 68 1.65 -19.47 12.32
C VAL A 68 2.71 -19.96 11.35
N LYS A 69 3.67 -20.75 11.86
CA LYS A 69 4.55 -21.56 11.01
C LYS A 69 3.68 -22.54 10.22
N ALA A 70 3.43 -22.23 8.95
CA ALA A 70 3.16 -23.26 7.97
C ALA A 70 4.34 -24.25 7.99
N PRO A 71 4.09 -25.56 7.88
CA PRO A 71 5.16 -26.55 7.87
C PRO A 71 6.05 -26.31 6.64
N THR A 72 7.31 -25.91 6.87
CA THR A 72 8.43 -26.05 5.92
C THR A 72 8.13 -25.65 4.47
N VAL A 73 7.62 -24.44 4.27
CA VAL A 73 7.75 -23.75 2.97
C VAL A 73 8.43 -22.44 3.32
N GLU A 74 9.65 -22.23 2.83
CA GLU A 74 10.25 -20.89 2.92
C GLU A 74 9.21 -19.89 2.41
N PRO A 75 8.99 -18.75 3.08
CA PRO A 75 8.11 -17.72 2.54
C PRO A 75 8.64 -17.41 1.15
N ASP A 76 7.84 -17.69 0.13
CA ASP A 76 8.23 -17.41 -1.24
C ASP A 76 8.46 -15.91 -1.33
N LYS A 77 9.73 -15.50 -1.30
CA LYS A 77 10.15 -14.10 -1.31
C LYS A 77 9.70 -13.39 -2.59
N THR A 78 9.21 -14.15 -3.59
CA THR A 78 8.64 -13.62 -4.83
C THR A 78 7.14 -13.32 -4.73
N ALA A 79 6.45 -13.79 -3.69
CA ALA A 79 5.04 -13.52 -3.45
C ALA A 79 4.82 -12.14 -2.82
N LEU A 80 5.06 -11.07 -3.58
CA LEU A 80 4.82 -9.66 -3.18
C LEU A 80 3.42 -9.46 -2.56
N TRP A 81 2.45 -10.29 -2.94
CA TRP A 81 1.09 -10.26 -2.41
C TRP A 81 0.97 -10.68 -0.94
N LEU A 82 1.83 -11.56 -0.43
CA LEU A 82 1.86 -11.95 0.99
C LEU A 82 2.49 -10.85 1.85
N GLU A 83 3.53 -10.18 1.33
CA GLU A 83 4.17 -9.06 2.00
C GLU A 83 3.24 -7.83 2.02
N ALA A 84 2.65 -7.46 0.87
CA ALA A 84 1.70 -6.35 0.77
C ALA A 84 0.46 -6.56 1.66
N ALA A 85 -0.05 -7.79 1.72
CA ALA A 85 -1.17 -8.17 2.58
C ALA A 85 -0.87 -8.06 4.08
N GLY A 86 0.40 -8.13 4.46
CA GLY A 86 0.88 -7.80 5.80
C GLY A 86 0.69 -6.33 6.15
N TYR A 87 0.30 -5.47 5.20
CA TYR A 87 0.13 -4.03 5.37
C TYR A 87 -1.14 -3.55 4.61
N PRO A 88 -2.34 -3.63 5.21
CA PRO A 88 -3.59 -3.18 4.58
C PRO A 88 -3.53 -1.76 4.01
N GLU A 89 -2.81 -0.87 4.68
CA GLU A 89 -2.59 0.51 4.25
C GLU A 89 -1.67 0.60 3.03
N HIS A 90 -0.69 -0.29 2.88
CA HIS A 90 0.11 -0.37 1.65
C HIS A 90 -0.72 -0.87 0.48
N VAL A 91 -1.63 -1.84 0.69
CA VAL A 91 -2.61 -2.25 -0.34
C VAL A 91 -3.52 -1.08 -0.73
N THR A 92 -3.92 -0.25 0.24
CA THR A 92 -4.70 0.97 -0.02
C THR A 92 -3.90 1.97 -0.86
N LEU A 93 -2.61 2.14 -0.55
CA LEU A 93 -1.71 3.01 -1.31
C LEU A 93 -1.59 2.53 -2.77
N ILE A 94 -1.38 1.23 -2.95
CA ILE A 94 -1.34 0.59 -4.27
C ILE A 94 -2.66 0.80 -5.01
N SER A 95 -3.81 0.71 -4.35
CA SER A 95 -5.10 0.93 -5.00
C SER A 95 -5.28 2.35 -5.55
N LEU A 96 -4.81 3.38 -4.82
CA LEU A 96 -4.84 4.77 -5.29
C LEU A 96 -3.96 4.93 -6.53
N PHE A 97 -2.72 4.42 -6.45
CA PHE A 97 -1.77 4.51 -7.54
C PHE A 97 -2.10 3.59 -8.73
N ALA A 98 -2.89 2.53 -8.56
CA ALA A 98 -3.38 1.72 -9.69
C ALA A 98 -4.41 2.51 -10.54
N SER A 99 -5.15 3.44 -9.92
CA SER A 99 -6.10 4.29 -10.63
C SER A 99 -5.40 5.31 -11.53
N GLY A 100 -5.51 5.12 -12.85
CA GLY A 100 -5.00 6.09 -13.82
C GLY A 100 -5.66 7.47 -13.72
N HIS A 101 -6.94 7.53 -13.32
CA HIS A 101 -7.62 8.81 -13.05
C HIS A 101 -6.99 9.55 -11.87
N TRP A 102 -6.70 8.83 -10.78
CA TRP A 102 -6.09 9.42 -9.60
C TRP A 102 -4.66 9.90 -9.90
N ARG A 103 -3.85 9.09 -10.60
CA ARG A 103 -2.51 9.49 -11.04
C ARG A 103 -2.53 10.75 -11.91
N ARG A 104 -3.41 10.82 -12.91
CA ARG A 104 -3.57 12.02 -13.74
C ARG A 104 -4.01 13.25 -12.94
N SER A 105 -4.81 13.06 -11.89
CA SER A 105 -5.24 14.16 -11.02
C SER A 105 -4.08 14.73 -10.19
N ILE A 106 -3.17 13.87 -9.72
CA ILE A 106 -1.93 14.29 -9.04
C ILE A 106 -0.96 14.99 -9.99
N LEU A 107 -0.92 14.59 -11.27
CA LEU A 107 -0.03 15.15 -12.30
C LEU A 107 -0.65 16.33 -13.07
N SER A 108 -1.80 16.85 -12.62
CA SER A 108 -2.49 17.94 -13.29
C SER A 108 -1.81 19.29 -13.02
N ASP A 109 -1.83 20.18 -14.02
CA ASP A 109 -1.43 21.59 -13.83
C ASP A 109 -2.48 22.40 -13.05
N ASP A 110 -3.70 21.85 -12.86
CA ASP A 110 -4.76 22.49 -12.07
C ASP A 110 -4.57 22.21 -10.58
N LEU A 111 -4.19 23.26 -9.83
CA LEU A 111 -3.99 23.22 -8.39
C LEU A 111 -5.22 22.72 -7.61
N LEU A 112 -6.45 23.00 -8.07
CA LEU A 112 -7.68 22.52 -7.43
C LEU A 112 -7.83 21.01 -7.60
N VAL A 113 -7.49 20.48 -8.78
CA VAL A 113 -7.51 19.03 -9.05
C VAL A 113 -6.48 18.32 -8.18
N VAL A 114 -5.25 18.82 -8.14
CA VAL A 114 -4.20 18.27 -7.28
C VAL A 114 -4.60 18.32 -5.81
N THR A 115 -5.16 19.44 -5.34
CA THR A 115 -5.60 19.60 -3.94
C THR A 115 -6.68 18.59 -3.56
N ARG A 116 -7.63 18.32 -4.46
CA ARG A 116 -8.68 17.29 -4.24
C ARG A 116 -8.09 15.89 -4.17
N ALA A 117 -7.13 15.56 -5.03
CA ALA A 117 -6.45 14.26 -4.99
C ALA A 117 -5.62 14.07 -3.71
N ILE A 118 -4.97 15.12 -3.20
CA ILE A 118 -4.29 15.11 -1.90
C ILE A 118 -5.29 15.00 -0.74
N ALA A 119 -6.46 15.63 -0.83
CA ALA A 119 -7.51 15.47 0.17
C ALA A 119 -8.04 14.02 0.18
N GLU A 120 -8.22 13.39 -0.98
CA GLU A 120 -8.54 11.96 -1.08
C GLU A 120 -7.45 11.09 -0.45
N PHE A 121 -6.18 11.38 -0.72
CA PHE A 121 -5.07 10.71 -0.05
C PHE A 121 -5.20 10.77 1.48
N HIS A 122 -5.42 11.96 2.06
CA HIS A 122 -5.57 12.10 3.51
C HIS A 122 -6.84 11.46 4.08
N ARG A 123 -7.90 11.24 3.27
CA ARG A 123 -9.07 10.45 3.70
C ARG A 123 -8.72 8.98 3.91
N HIS A 124 -7.82 8.44 3.08
CA HIS A 124 -7.32 7.07 3.23
C HIS A 124 -6.20 6.94 4.27
N PHE A 125 -5.41 8.01 4.43
CA PHE A 125 -4.27 8.07 5.33
C PHE A 125 -4.45 9.23 6.31
N PRO A 126 -5.24 9.06 7.39
CA PRO A 126 -5.49 10.13 8.34
C PRO A 126 -4.22 10.49 9.13
N LEU A 127 -4.00 11.79 9.25
CA LEU A 127 -2.91 12.38 10.04
C LEU A 127 -3.26 12.35 11.53
N GLN A 128 -2.29 11.97 12.36
CA GLN A 128 -2.34 12.15 13.82
C GLN A 128 -1.97 13.57 14.23
N ALA A 129 -1.16 14.25 13.40
CA ALA A 129 -0.80 15.65 13.57
C ALA A 129 -0.64 16.33 12.21
N PRO A 130 -0.96 17.63 12.07
CA PRO A 130 -0.79 18.36 10.82
C PRO A 130 0.66 18.28 10.32
N LEU A 131 0.85 17.97 9.04
CA LEU A 131 2.18 18.05 8.41
C LEU A 131 2.65 19.50 8.37
N ARG A 132 3.91 19.73 8.74
CA ARG A 132 4.52 21.06 8.76
C ARG A 132 5.77 21.11 7.88
N GLY A 133 6.01 22.28 7.27
CA GLY A 133 7.22 22.61 6.52
C GLY A 133 7.64 21.51 5.54
N THR A 134 8.83 20.95 5.77
CA THR A 134 9.48 19.94 4.92
C THR A 134 8.66 18.67 4.73
N SER A 135 7.81 18.29 5.68
CA SER A 135 6.97 17.09 5.56
C SER A 135 5.84 17.24 4.56
N ARG A 136 5.28 18.46 4.42
CA ARG A 136 4.26 18.76 3.41
C ARG A 136 4.89 18.77 2.01
N THR A 137 6.03 19.45 1.86
CA THR A 137 6.78 19.45 0.60
C THR A 137 7.18 18.04 0.20
N TRP A 138 7.72 17.25 1.15
CA TRP A 138 8.06 15.85 0.93
C TRP A 138 6.88 15.02 0.43
N LEU A 139 5.69 15.19 1.02
CA LEU A 139 4.52 14.42 0.61
C LEU A 139 4.15 14.72 -0.83
N SER A 140 4.01 16.00 -1.18
CA SER A 140 3.63 16.43 -2.52
C SER A 140 4.64 15.96 -3.56
N THR A 141 5.94 16.16 -3.33
CA THR A 141 6.99 15.75 -4.27
C THR A 141 7.09 14.22 -4.39
N THR A 142 6.91 13.49 -3.30
CA THR A 142 6.99 12.02 -3.32
C THR A 142 5.77 11.42 -4.02
N ILE A 143 4.56 11.93 -3.78
CA ILE A 143 3.35 11.46 -4.45
C ILE A 143 3.42 11.71 -5.96
N GLU A 144 3.86 12.90 -6.37
CA GLU A 144 4.06 13.26 -7.78
C GLU A 144 5.13 12.37 -8.44
N ALA A 145 6.28 12.19 -7.79
CA ALA A 145 7.37 11.36 -8.30
C ALA A 145 6.95 9.89 -8.43
N THR A 146 6.22 9.34 -7.45
CA THR A 146 5.68 7.98 -7.52
C THR A 146 4.68 7.83 -8.67
N ALA A 147 3.82 8.84 -8.90
CA ALA A 147 2.86 8.80 -10.01
C ALA A 147 3.59 8.78 -11.37
N ARG A 148 4.60 9.65 -11.54
CA ARG A 148 5.44 9.66 -12.77
C ARG A 148 6.19 8.35 -12.96
N GLN A 149 6.78 7.81 -11.90
CA GLN A 149 7.50 6.54 -11.96
C GLN A 149 6.59 5.41 -12.46
N ILE A 150 5.35 5.35 -11.99
CA ILE A 150 4.39 4.33 -12.45
C ILE A 150 4.02 4.54 -13.91
N GLU A 151 3.73 5.77 -14.34
CA GLU A 151 3.44 6.03 -15.77
C GLU A 151 4.60 5.60 -16.69
N ALA A 152 5.85 5.83 -16.26
CA ALA A 152 7.03 5.39 -16.98
C ALA A 152 7.21 3.86 -16.98
N LEU A 153 6.86 3.17 -15.89
CA LEU A 153 6.91 1.70 -15.82
C LEU A 153 5.82 1.02 -16.64
N LEU A 154 4.68 1.69 -16.83
CA LEU A 154 3.54 1.16 -17.60
C LEU A 154 3.64 1.46 -19.11
N ASN A 155 4.31 2.57 -19.46
CA ASN A 155 4.52 3.00 -20.84
C ASN A 155 6.03 3.23 -21.07
N PRO A 156 6.83 2.15 -21.18
CA PRO A 156 8.28 2.23 -21.34
C PRO A 156 8.71 2.84 -22.69
#